data_AF-Q823S1-F1
#
_entry.id   AF-Q823S1-F1
#
_cell.length_a   1.000
_cell.length_b   1.000
_cell.length_c   1.000
_cell.angle_alpha   90.00
_cell.angle_beta   90.00
_cell.angle_gamma   90.00
#
_symmetry.space_group_name_H-M   'P 1'
#
loop_
_entity.id
_entity.type
_entity.pdbx_description
1 polymer ?
#
loop_
_entity_poly.entity_id
_entity_poly.type
_entity_poly.pdbx_seq_one_letter_code
_entity_poly.pdbx_strand_id
1 'polypeptide(L)'
;MPLVSTIIPAHTHKRENGSTLDVEASTTIHVPKHLVYPNSGSSWCQKIASCIPVVGLFVAAHLFHQKRALDKEYLKLEYAPNEECSNRTCSLVDAGHLSFALTTAVLGGLGLLLPVIILLVSVLLIFALVSKIRSCCCPTSKTLQ
;
A
#
# COMPACT_ATOMS: atom_id res chain seq x y z
N MET A 1 -10.07 11.72 -0.57
CA MET A 1 -10.91 10.55 -0.93
C MET A 1 -12.34 10.84 -0.51
N PRO A 2 -13.35 10.55 -1.34
CA PRO A 2 -14.73 10.61 -0.90
C PRO A 2 -14.97 9.54 0.17
N LEU A 3 -15.26 9.98 1.38
CA LEU A 3 -15.76 9.13 2.46
C LEU A 3 -17.27 8.96 2.24
N VAL A 4 -17.78 7.77 2.49
CA VAL A 4 -19.21 7.47 2.49
C VAL A 4 -19.61 7.08 3.89
N SER A 5 -20.71 7.67 4.35
CA SER A 5 -21.37 7.28 5.58
C SER A 5 -22.06 5.95 5.37
N THR A 6 -21.61 4.93 6.07
CA THR A 6 -22.18 3.57 6.03
C THR A 6 -22.60 3.18 7.43
N ILE A 7 -23.63 2.33 7.53
CA ILE A 7 -24.08 1.74 8.79
C ILE A 7 -23.94 0.23 8.64
N ILE A 8 -23.30 -0.41 9.62
CA ILE A 8 -23.29 -1.88 9.70
C ILE A 8 -24.56 -2.27 10.46
N PRO A 9 -25.51 -2.98 9.84
CA PRO A 9 -26.74 -3.37 10.53
C PRO A 9 -26.46 -4.40 11.62
N ALA A 10 -27.36 -4.52 12.59
CA ALA A 10 -27.28 -5.54 13.62
C ALA A 10 -27.13 -6.93 13.00
N HIS A 11 -26.21 -7.73 13.51
CA HIS A 11 -25.89 -9.05 12.97
C HIS A 11 -25.17 -9.91 14.00
N THR A 12 -25.10 -11.21 13.74
CA THR A 12 -24.24 -12.12 14.48
C THR A 12 -22.81 -12.01 13.94
N HIS A 13 -21.93 -11.39 14.72
CA HIS A 13 -20.51 -11.25 14.42
C HIS A 13 -19.75 -12.51 14.86
N LYS A 14 -18.82 -12.97 14.02
CA LYS A 14 -17.94 -14.10 14.32
C LYS A 14 -16.54 -13.58 14.64
N ARG A 15 -16.07 -13.77 15.88
CA ARG A 15 -14.71 -13.40 16.30
C ARG A 15 -13.67 -14.40 15.78
N GLU A 16 -12.41 -13.98 15.77
CA GLU A 16 -11.26 -14.82 15.38
C GLU A 16 -11.12 -16.11 16.21
N ASN A 17 -11.61 -16.11 17.45
CA ASN A 17 -11.63 -17.31 18.31
C ASN A 17 -12.75 -18.31 17.95
N GLY A 18 -13.52 -18.06 16.90
CA GLY A 18 -14.65 -18.88 16.45
C GLY A 18 -15.95 -18.65 17.22
N SER A 19 -15.94 -17.83 18.28
CA SER A 19 -17.15 -17.47 19.02
C SER A 19 -18.02 -16.50 18.23
N THR A 20 -19.34 -16.61 18.40
CA THR A 20 -20.32 -15.69 17.82
C THR A 20 -20.85 -14.74 18.88
N LEU A 21 -21.05 -13.48 18.50
CA LEU A 21 -21.61 -12.43 19.33
C LEU A 21 -22.66 -11.68 18.52
N ASP A 22 -23.86 -11.50 19.05
CA ASP A 22 -24.82 -10.59 18.44
C ASP A 22 -24.39 -9.15 18.72
N VAL A 23 -24.14 -8.41 17.64
CA VAL A 23 -23.78 -6.99 17.69
C VAL A 23 -24.95 -6.15 17.22
N GLU A 24 -25.18 -5.05 17.94
CA GLU A 24 -26.17 -4.05 17.54
C GLU A 24 -25.72 -3.32 16.27
N ALA A 25 -26.65 -2.55 15.70
CA ALA A 25 -26.32 -1.71 14.55
C ALA A 25 -25.24 -0.69 14.95
N SER A 26 -24.20 -0.60 14.12
CA SER A 26 -23.12 0.36 14.34
C SER A 26 -23.62 1.79 14.19
N THR A 27 -22.95 2.72 14.86
CA THR A 27 -23.10 4.15 14.55
C THR A 27 -22.62 4.44 13.12
N THR A 28 -22.97 5.61 12.58
CA THR A 28 -22.55 5.98 11.23
C THR A 28 -21.03 6.00 11.14
N ILE A 29 -20.46 5.07 10.37
CA ILE A 29 -19.02 4.98 10.12
C ILE A 29 -18.67 5.62 8.79
N HIS A 30 -17.54 6.32 8.75
CA HIS A 30 -17.05 6.92 7.51
C HIS A 30 -16.02 6.02 6.85
N VAL A 31 -16.46 5.32 5.80
CA VAL A 31 -15.65 4.34 5.10
C VAL A 31 -15.27 4.91 3.73
N PRO A 32 -14.04 4.69 3.22
CA PRO A 32 -13.70 5.06 1.85
C PRO A 32 -14.69 4.41 0.85
N LYS A 33 -15.23 5.21 -0.09
CA LYS A 33 -16.19 4.73 -1.11
C LYS A 33 -15.69 3.50 -1.88
N HIS A 34 -14.38 3.44 -2.10
CA HIS A 34 -13.69 2.34 -2.75
C HIS A 34 -12.67 1.76 -1.77
N LEU A 35 -13.12 0.76 -1.01
CA LEU A 35 -12.22 -0.17 -0.33
C LEU A 35 -11.56 -1.06 -1.38
N VAL A 36 -10.25 -1.29 -1.22
CA VAL A 36 -9.47 -2.12 -2.13
C VAL A 36 -9.90 -3.57 -1.93
N TYR A 37 -10.81 -4.03 -2.78
CA TYR A 37 -11.32 -5.39 -2.71
C TYR A 37 -10.34 -6.35 -3.41
N PRO A 38 -9.90 -7.45 -2.76
CA PRO A 38 -8.87 -8.33 -3.30
C PRO A 38 -9.29 -9.02 -4.61
N ASN A 39 -10.58 -9.21 -4.85
CA ASN A 39 -11.12 -10.04 -5.94
C ASN A 39 -11.88 -9.26 -7.05
N SER A 40 -11.61 -7.96 -7.21
CA SER A 40 -12.18 -7.17 -8.32
C SER A 40 -11.20 -7.07 -9.49
N GLY A 41 -11.66 -6.93 -10.73
CA GLY A 41 -10.76 -6.74 -11.89
C GLY A 41 -9.81 -5.54 -11.74
N SER A 42 -10.22 -4.53 -10.97
CA SER A 42 -9.38 -3.37 -10.61
C SER A 42 -8.22 -3.72 -9.66
N SER A 43 -8.35 -4.79 -8.87
CA SER A 43 -7.30 -5.25 -7.94
C SER A 43 -6.11 -5.83 -8.69
N TRP A 44 -6.31 -6.36 -9.89
CA TRP A 44 -5.22 -6.88 -10.73
C TRP A 44 -4.36 -5.74 -11.30
N CYS A 45 -4.98 -4.69 -11.85
CA CYS A 45 -4.27 -3.49 -12.28
C CYS A 45 -3.51 -2.84 -11.13
N GLN A 46 -4.14 -2.77 -9.95
CA GLN A 46 -3.49 -2.23 -8.75
C GLN A 46 -2.30 -3.11 -8.33
N LYS A 47 -2.42 -4.44 -8.32
CA LYS A 47 -1.30 -5.36 -8.05
C LYS A 47 -0.12 -5.17 -9.00
N ILE A 48 -0.38 -5.00 -10.30
CA ILE A 48 0.68 -4.76 -11.29
C ILE A 48 1.32 -3.38 -11.06
N ALA A 49 0.52 -2.35 -10.84
CA ALA A 49 1.02 -1.01 -10.55
C ALA A 49 1.84 -0.96 -9.24
N SER A 50 1.48 -1.77 -8.24
CA SER A 50 2.21 -1.91 -6.98
C SER A 50 3.63 -2.48 -7.15
N CYS A 51 3.90 -3.18 -8.25
CA CYS A 51 5.23 -3.72 -8.55
C CYS A 51 6.16 -2.68 -9.20
N ILE A 52 5.65 -1.53 -9.62
CA ILE A 52 6.48 -0.43 -10.13
C ILE A 52 7.06 0.31 -8.91
N PRO A 53 8.37 0.56 -8.80
CA PRO A 53 9.00 0.99 -7.55
C PRO A 53 8.34 2.22 -6.88
N VAL A 54 8.34 3.36 -7.58
CA VAL A 54 7.82 4.64 -7.07
C VAL A 54 6.29 4.60 -6.92
N VAL A 55 5.60 3.95 -7.85
CA VAL A 55 4.14 3.83 -7.83
C VAL A 55 3.70 2.92 -6.69
N GLY A 56 4.41 1.81 -6.45
CA GLY A 56 4.17 0.87 -5.36
C GLY A 56 4.33 1.50 -3.99
N LEU A 57 5.33 2.37 -3.81
CA LEU A 57 5.47 3.18 -2.59
C LEU A 57 4.33 4.17 -2.42
N PHE A 58 3.87 4.82 -3.50
CA PHE A 58 2.72 5.72 -3.44
C PHE A 58 1.42 4.98 -3.10
N VAL A 59 1.20 3.80 -3.71
CA VAL A 59 0.09 2.91 -3.40
C VAL A 59 0.16 2.43 -1.94
N ALA A 60 1.35 2.07 -1.44
CA ALA A 60 1.54 1.69 -0.05
C ALA A 60 1.20 2.85 0.91
N ALA A 61 1.68 4.06 0.65
CA ALA A 61 1.36 5.24 1.46
C ALA A 61 -0.15 5.52 1.48
N HIS A 62 -0.80 5.38 0.33
CA HIS A 62 -2.24 5.54 0.19
C HIS A 62 -3.02 4.48 0.98
N LEU A 63 -2.65 3.19 0.88
CA LEU A 63 -3.23 2.09 1.64
C LEU A 63 -3.01 2.27 3.15
N PHE A 64 -1.84 2.74 3.56
CA PHE A 64 -1.53 3.02 4.95
C PHE A 64 -2.42 4.15 5.51
N HIS A 65 -2.63 5.21 4.73
CA HIS A 65 -3.55 6.28 5.09
C HIS A 65 -5.00 5.80 5.24
N GLN A 66 -5.46 4.92 4.34
CA GLN A 66 -6.79 4.32 4.44
C GLN A 66 -6.93 3.43 5.67
N LYS A 67 -5.96 2.53 5.91
CA LYS A 67 -5.97 1.65 7.08
C LYS A 67 -6.04 2.48 8.37
N ARG A 68 -5.21 3.53 8.49
CA ARG A 68 -5.21 4.40 9.67
C ARG A 68 -6.52 5.17 9.85
N ALA A 69 -7.20 5.55 8.77
CA ALA A 69 -8.52 6.18 8.85
C ALA A 69 -9.59 5.19 9.33
N LEU A 70 -9.56 3.96 8.81
CA LEU A 70 -10.47 2.87 9.20
C LEU A 70 -10.25 2.45 10.66
N ASP A 71 -9.00 2.27 11.09
CA ASP A 71 -8.68 1.92 12.47
C ASP A 71 -9.24 2.94 13.47
N LYS A 72 -9.24 4.24 13.14
CA LYS A 72 -9.86 5.28 13.98
C LYS A 72 -11.37 5.17 14.05
N GLU A 73 -12.02 4.81 12.95
CA GLU A 73 -13.46 4.56 12.94
C GLU A 73 -13.79 3.28 13.71
N TYR A 74 -12.94 2.25 13.64
CA TYR A 74 -13.12 0.98 14.35
C TYR A 74 -12.97 1.10 15.86
N LEU A 75 -12.21 2.08 16.35
CA LEU A 75 -12.20 2.38 17.79
C LEU A 75 -13.58 2.80 18.33
N LYS A 76 -14.50 3.23 17.47
CA LYS A 76 -15.89 3.53 17.86
C LYS A 76 -16.77 2.27 17.92
N LEU A 77 -16.29 1.15 17.37
CA LEU A 77 -16.95 -0.14 17.46
C LEU A 77 -16.32 -0.95 18.61
N GLU A 78 -17.15 -1.73 19.30
CA GLU A 78 -16.69 -2.67 20.31
C GLU A 78 -16.19 -4.01 19.71
N TYR A 79 -16.11 -4.08 18.37
CA TYR A 79 -15.69 -5.25 17.61
C TYR A 79 -14.88 -4.85 16.36
N ALA A 80 -14.04 -5.76 15.87
CA ALA A 80 -13.29 -5.57 14.64
C ALA A 80 -14.01 -6.29 13.48
N PRO A 81 -14.36 -5.60 12.38
CA PRO A 81 -14.92 -6.25 11.21
C PRO A 81 -13.97 -7.31 10.64
N ASN A 82 -14.49 -8.46 10.21
CA ASN A 82 -13.69 -9.51 9.57
C ASN A 82 -14.39 -10.09 8.33
N GLU A 83 -13.60 -10.69 7.43
CA GLU A 83 -14.10 -11.36 6.23
C GLU A 83 -14.97 -12.60 6.51
N GLU A 84 -14.79 -13.25 7.65
CA GLU A 84 -15.53 -14.48 8.03
C GLU A 84 -16.98 -14.22 8.46
N CYS A 85 -17.39 -12.95 8.60
CA CYS A 85 -18.76 -12.61 8.94
C CYS A 85 -19.72 -12.85 7.78
N SER A 86 -20.89 -13.41 8.10
CA SER A 86 -21.98 -13.62 7.13
C SER A 86 -22.57 -12.30 6.61
N ASN A 87 -22.49 -11.23 7.40
CA ASN A 87 -22.92 -9.90 7.00
C ASN A 87 -21.92 -9.28 6.01
N ARG A 88 -22.37 -9.11 4.76
CA ARG A 88 -21.58 -8.49 3.68
C ARG A 88 -21.00 -7.12 4.03
N THR A 89 -21.73 -6.30 4.78
CA THR A 89 -21.25 -4.95 5.13
C THR A 89 -20.10 -5.02 6.12
N CYS A 90 -20.14 -5.98 7.05
CA CYS A 90 -19.07 -6.22 8.00
C CYS A 90 -17.82 -6.79 7.30
N SER A 91 -17.99 -7.78 6.43
CA SER A 91 -16.88 -8.38 5.69
C SER A 91 -16.25 -7.47 4.65
N LEU A 92 -17.02 -6.60 4.00
CA LEU A 92 -16.48 -5.61 3.06
C LEU A 92 -15.60 -4.57 3.74
N VAL A 93 -15.85 -4.28 5.01
CA VAL A 93 -15.13 -3.29 5.80
C VAL A 93 -13.96 -3.94 6.56
N ASP A 94 -13.56 -5.17 6.22
CA ASP A 94 -12.38 -5.79 6.84
C ASP A 94 -11.07 -5.08 6.45
N ALA A 95 -10.32 -4.61 7.46
CA ALA A 95 -9.00 -4.01 7.27
C ALA A 95 -7.87 -5.04 7.08
N GLY A 96 -8.13 -6.34 7.28
CA GLY A 96 -7.21 -7.45 7.06
C GLY A 96 -6.74 -7.54 5.60
N HIS A 97 -7.64 -7.28 4.66
CA HIS A 97 -7.31 -7.22 3.23
C HIS A 97 -6.31 -6.10 2.90
N LEU A 98 -6.37 -4.96 3.60
CA LEU A 98 -5.46 -3.85 3.40
C LEU A 98 -4.04 -4.19 3.88
N SER A 99 -3.88 -4.98 4.95
CA SER A 99 -2.55 -5.38 5.43
C SER A 99 -1.79 -6.21 4.39
N PHE A 100 -2.46 -7.18 3.77
CA PHE A 100 -1.81 -7.99 2.73
C PHE A 100 -1.45 -7.16 1.48
N ALA A 101 -2.37 -6.29 1.04
CA ALA A 101 -2.12 -5.36 -0.06
C ALA A 101 -0.98 -4.36 0.24
N LEU A 102 -0.89 -3.91 1.49
CA LEU A 102 0.17 -3.01 1.95
C LEU A 102 1.53 -3.71 1.93
N THR A 103 1.63 -4.91 2.50
CA THR A 103 2.89 -5.68 2.53
C THR A 103 3.38 -6.01 1.13
N THR A 104 2.49 -6.41 0.23
CA THR A 104 2.84 -6.66 -1.17
C THR A 104 3.29 -5.40 -1.90
N ALA A 105 2.63 -4.25 -1.68
CA ALA A 105 3.03 -2.98 -2.27
C ALA A 105 4.37 -2.47 -1.74
N VAL A 106 4.65 -2.64 -0.45
CA VAL A 106 5.96 -2.29 0.15
C VAL A 106 7.06 -3.20 -0.40
N LEU A 107 6.85 -4.52 -0.40
CA LEU A 107 7.83 -5.47 -0.93
C LEU A 107 8.08 -5.28 -2.43
N GLY A 108 7.04 -5.08 -3.23
CA GLY A 108 7.16 -4.81 -4.66
C GLY A 108 7.85 -3.46 -4.92
N GLY A 109 7.39 -2.40 -4.25
CA GLY A 109 7.93 -1.06 -4.38
C GLY A 109 9.41 -0.98 -3.99
N LEU A 110 9.76 -1.44 -2.79
CA LEU A 110 11.13 -1.38 -2.28
C LEU A 110 12.04 -2.43 -2.93
N GLY A 111 11.52 -3.64 -3.12
CA GLY A 111 12.28 -4.78 -3.65
C GLY A 111 12.73 -4.59 -5.09
N LEU A 112 11.94 -3.90 -5.92
CA LEU A 112 12.31 -3.58 -7.29
C LEU A 112 13.08 -2.24 -7.40
N LEU A 113 12.91 -1.32 -6.44
CA LEU A 113 13.73 -0.10 -6.36
C LEU A 113 15.21 -0.44 -6.12
N LEU A 114 15.48 -1.38 -5.24
CA LEU A 114 16.82 -1.74 -4.80
C LEU A 114 17.77 -2.16 -5.95
N PRO A 115 17.41 -3.11 -6.84
CA PRO A 115 18.24 -3.46 -7.99
C PRO A 115 18.38 -2.31 -8.99
N VAL A 116 17.35 -1.48 -9.17
CA VAL A 116 17.42 -0.30 -10.05
C VAL A 116 18.43 0.72 -9.53
N ILE A 117 18.44 1.00 -8.23
CA ILE A 117 19.41 1.92 -7.61
C ILE A 117 20.83 1.37 -7.72
N ILE A 118 21.03 0.08 -7.47
CA ILE A 118 22.35 -0.56 -7.61
C ILE A 118 22.87 -0.41 -9.05
N LEU A 119 22.02 -0.64 -10.04
CA LEU A 119 22.39 -0.51 -11.45
C LEU A 119 22.73 0.95 -11.82
N LEU A 120 21.94 1.91 -11.36
CA LEU A 120 22.18 3.35 -11.56
C LEU A 120 23.52 3.80 -10.96
N VAL A 121 23.77 3.42 -9.70
CA VAL A 121 25.03 3.74 -9.00
C VAL A 121 26.22 3.11 -9.74
N SER A 122 26.09 1.86 -10.20
CA SER A 122 27.15 1.17 -10.94
C SER A 122 27.49 1.90 -12.25
N VAL A 123 26.47 2.32 -13.01
CA VAL A 123 26.68 3.09 -14.26
C VAL A 123 27.33 4.44 -13.98
N LEU A 124 26.88 5.17 -12.94
CA LEU A 124 27.48 6.45 -12.55
C LEU A 124 28.94 6.31 -12.12
N LEU A 125 29.28 5.24 -11.39
CA LEU A 125 30.66 4.93 -11.01
C LEU A 125 31.54 4.66 -12.23
N ILE A 126 31.07 3.86 -13.19
CA ILE A 126 31.79 3.61 -14.44
C ILE A 126 32.00 4.92 -15.20
N PHE A 127 30.96 5.75 -15.31
CA PHE A 127 31.06 7.03 -16.02
C PHE A 127 32.05 7.99 -15.33
N ALA A 128 32.04 8.05 -14.00
CA ALA A 128 32.99 8.83 -13.22
C ALA A 128 34.43 8.34 -13.40
N LEU A 129 34.64 7.01 -13.39
CA LEU A 129 35.95 6.39 -13.64
C LEU A 129 36.47 6.74 -15.04
N VAL A 130 35.64 6.56 -16.07
CA VAL A 130 36.00 6.88 -17.46
C VAL A 130 36.32 8.38 -17.61
N SER A 131 35.52 9.25 -16.98
CA SER A 131 35.74 10.71 -17.01
C SER A 131 37.05 11.10 -16.33
N LYS A 132 37.40 10.45 -15.20
CA LYS A 132 38.68 10.63 -14.51
C LYS A 132 39.85 10.13 -15.34
N ILE A 133 39.75 8.95 -15.94
CA ILE A 133 40.79 8.40 -16.83
C ILE A 133 40.99 9.32 -18.03
N ARG A 134 39.92 9.78 -18.69
CA ARG A 134 40.01 10.75 -19.80
C ARG A 134 40.66 12.06 -19.38
N SER A 135 40.34 12.57 -18.19
CA SER A 135 40.96 13.79 -17.66
C SER A 135 42.44 13.62 -17.34
N CYS A 136 42.87 12.42 -16.94
CA CYS A 136 44.28 12.09 -16.71
C CYS A 136 45.07 11.82 -18.00
N CYS A 137 44.47 11.14 -18.99
CA CYS A 137 45.13 10.73 -20.23
C CYS A 137 45.07 11.78 -21.34
N CYS A 138 44.10 12.70 -21.30
CA CYS A 138 44.06 13.89 -22.13
C CYS A 138 44.04 15.13 -21.23
N PRO A 139 45.18 15.55 -20.65
CA PRO A 139 45.26 16.89 -20.09
C PRO A 139 44.91 17.83 -21.23
N THR A 140 43.80 18.54 -21.10
CA THR A 140 43.48 19.64 -22.01
C THR A 140 44.71 20.53 -22.01
N SER A 141 45.43 20.56 -23.13
CA SER A 141 46.49 21.51 -23.41
C SER A 141 45.87 22.88 -23.20
N LYS A 142 45.99 23.40 -21.99
CA LYS A 142 45.73 24.80 -21.72
C LYS A 142 46.92 25.49 -22.33
N THR A 143 46.76 25.83 -23.60
CA THR A 143 47.56 26.76 -24.37
C THR A 143 47.88 27.95 -23.46
N LEU A 144 49.10 27.97 -22.93
CA LEU A 144 49.66 29.11 -22.24
C LEU A 144 50.43 29.91 -23.29
N GLN A 145 49.90 31.12 -23.44
CA GLN A 145 50.39 32.32 -24.14
C GLN A 145 51.90 32.43 -24.29
#